data_AF-A0AAV4SEQ6-F1
#
_entry.id   AF-A0AAV4SEQ6-F1
#
_cell.length_a   1.000
_cell.length_b   1.000
_cell.length_c   1.000
_cell.angle_alpha   90.00
_cell.angle_beta   90.00
_cell.angle_gamma   90.00
#
_symmetry.space_group_name_H-M   'P 1'
#
loop_
_entity.id
_entity.type
_entity.pdbx_description
1 polymer ?
#
loop_
_entity_poly.entity_id
_entity_poly.type
_entity_poly.pdbx_seq_one_letter_code
_entity_poly.pdbx_strand_id
1 'polypeptide(L)'
;MSQKGGKVVKAKLFEDKDCGCSKRCNTKITMDQRQKCFDKFWKMGDFSKQNAYLSGLVTREAVKQHRPRTNCKNRGPKGVTYQYRINVGRVSRQVCKVYFLDTFVVSNGRLARALRKEENEREPGEDLRGKKTPANKTSEENLNRVRDHINSFARYDIHYQQNLKESF
;
A
#
# COMPACT_ATOMS: atom_id res chain seq x y z
N MET A 1 -19.82 20.37 7.49
CA MET A 1 -19.65 19.19 6.59
C MET A 1 -18.84 19.62 5.37
N SER A 2 -17.54 19.33 5.32
CA SER A 2 -16.67 19.76 4.20
C SER A 2 -16.68 18.71 3.10
N GLN A 3 -17.50 18.92 2.06
CA GLN A 3 -17.41 18.15 0.82
C GLN A 3 -16.21 18.65 0.02
N LYS A 4 -15.09 17.91 0.07
CA LYS A 4 -13.95 18.17 -0.83
C LYS A 4 -14.35 17.76 -2.24
N GLY A 5 -14.50 18.72 -3.14
CA GLY A 5 -14.70 18.47 -4.57
C GLY A 5 -13.57 17.62 -5.13
N GLY A 6 -13.86 16.37 -5.50
CA GLY A 6 -12.88 15.47 -6.10
C GLY A 6 -12.54 15.90 -7.51
N LYS A 7 -11.24 15.99 -7.84
CA LYS A 7 -10.81 16.12 -9.25
C LYS A 7 -11.27 14.86 -10.00
N VAL A 8 -12.04 15.03 -11.06
CA VAL A 8 -12.42 13.93 -11.95
C VAL A 8 -11.16 13.41 -12.63
N VAL A 9 -10.72 12.22 -12.24
CA VAL A 9 -9.58 11.55 -12.87
C VAL A 9 -10.10 10.79 -14.07
N LYS A 10 -9.56 11.08 -15.27
CA LYS A 10 -9.90 10.33 -16.49
C LYS A 10 -9.62 8.83 -16.27
N ALA A 11 -10.51 7.99 -16.81
CA ALA A 11 -10.31 6.56 -16.81
C ALA A 11 -8.96 6.20 -17.45
N LYS A 12 -8.30 5.17 -16.91
CA LYS A 12 -7.10 4.64 -17.54
C LYS A 12 -7.50 3.99 -18.86
N LEU A 13 -6.70 4.22 -19.89
CA LEU A 13 -6.85 3.60 -21.20
C LEU A 13 -5.77 2.55 -21.36
N PHE A 14 -6.16 1.39 -21.90
CA PHE A 14 -5.22 0.35 -22.28
C PHE A 14 -4.59 0.70 -23.63
N GLU A 15 -3.29 0.46 -23.75
CA GLU A 15 -2.54 0.65 -24.98
C GLU A 15 -1.58 -0.52 -25.15
N ASP A 16 -1.67 -1.24 -26.26
CA ASP A 16 -0.85 -2.43 -26.50
C ASP A 16 0.54 -2.06 -27.03
N LYS A 17 1.38 -1.53 -26.14
CA LYS A 17 2.78 -1.18 -26.47
C LYS A 17 3.69 -2.40 -26.46
N ASP A 18 4.59 -2.47 -27.43
CA ASP A 18 5.75 -3.35 -27.36
C ASP A 18 6.79 -2.78 -26.39
N CYS A 19 7.26 -3.65 -25.51
CA CYS A 19 8.32 -3.34 -24.56
C CYS A 19 9.72 -3.49 -25.14
N GLY A 20 9.88 -4.07 -26.34
CA GLY A 20 11.16 -4.23 -27.05
C GLY A 20 12.21 -5.06 -26.31
N CYS A 21 11.80 -5.81 -25.29
CA CYS A 21 12.74 -6.48 -24.39
C CYS A 21 13.14 -7.87 -24.89
N SER A 22 14.31 -8.33 -24.49
CA SER A 22 14.84 -9.67 -24.84
C SER A 22 13.97 -10.84 -24.37
N LYS A 23 13.06 -10.61 -23.42
CA LYS A 23 12.10 -11.63 -22.95
C LYS A 23 10.93 -11.84 -23.91
N ARG A 24 10.82 -11.05 -24.99
CA ARG A 24 9.76 -11.12 -26.01
C ARG A 24 8.36 -11.17 -25.37
N CYS A 25 8.06 -10.23 -24.47
CA CYS A 25 6.82 -10.30 -23.67
C CYS A 25 5.55 -10.27 -24.54
N ASN A 26 5.55 -9.47 -25.61
CA ASN A 26 4.44 -9.34 -26.54
C ASN A 26 4.11 -10.65 -27.28
N THR A 27 5.04 -11.61 -27.39
CA THR A 27 4.75 -12.92 -28.00
C THR A 27 4.17 -13.92 -27.00
N LYS A 28 4.21 -13.64 -25.70
CA LYS A 28 3.76 -14.56 -24.64
C LYS A 28 2.30 -14.36 -24.25
N ILE A 29 1.78 -13.15 -24.47
CA ILE A 29 0.45 -12.73 -24.06
C ILE A 29 -0.14 -11.98 -25.24
N THR A 30 -1.28 -12.47 -25.74
CA THR A 30 -2.00 -11.81 -26.83
C THR A 30 -2.63 -10.50 -26.37
N MET A 31 -2.91 -9.59 -27.30
CA MET A 31 -3.56 -8.31 -27.01
C MET A 31 -4.86 -8.48 -26.22
N ASP A 32 -5.75 -9.38 -26.66
CA ASP A 32 -7.03 -9.66 -25.99
C ASP A 32 -6.83 -10.18 -24.55
N GLN A 33 -5.87 -11.08 -24.32
CA GLN A 33 -5.56 -11.56 -22.98
C GLN A 33 -5.01 -10.44 -22.10
N ARG A 34 -4.15 -9.58 -22.65
CA ARG A 34 -3.56 -8.44 -21.95
C ARG A 34 -4.63 -7.42 -21.56
N GLN A 35 -5.56 -7.12 -22.48
CA GLN A 35 -6.73 -6.28 -22.23
C GLN A 35 -7.63 -6.87 -21.13
N LYS A 36 -7.94 -8.17 -21.17
CA LYS A 36 -8.71 -8.85 -20.12
C LYS A 36 -8.05 -8.75 -18.74
N CYS A 37 -6.72 -8.84 -18.68
CA CYS A 37 -5.98 -8.64 -17.43
C CYS A 37 -6.11 -7.19 -16.93
N PHE A 38 -6.00 -6.20 -17.82
CA PHE A 38 -6.20 -4.79 -17.51
C PHE A 38 -7.62 -4.51 -17.00
N ASP A 39 -8.64 -5.01 -17.70
CA ASP A 39 -10.05 -4.79 -17.35
C ASP A 39 -10.38 -5.42 -16.01
N LYS A 40 -9.94 -6.67 -15.78
CA LYS A 40 -10.10 -7.34 -14.48
C LYS A 40 -9.45 -6.54 -13.35
N PHE A 41 -8.28 -5.96 -13.60
CA PHE A 41 -7.56 -5.17 -12.62
C PHE A 41 -8.29 -3.87 -12.26
N TRP A 42 -8.74 -3.11 -13.26
CA TRP A 42 -9.43 -1.84 -13.02
C TRP A 42 -10.88 -2.01 -12.55
N LYS A 43 -11.55 -3.10 -12.94
CA LYS A 43 -12.87 -3.48 -12.43
C LYS A 43 -12.90 -3.72 -10.92
N MET A 44 -11.76 -4.04 -10.29
CA MET A 44 -11.70 -4.18 -8.82
C MET A 44 -12.11 -2.90 -8.08
N GLY A 45 -11.90 -1.72 -8.66
CA GLY A 45 -12.32 -0.41 -8.12
C GLY A 45 -11.66 0.04 -6.81
N ASP A 46 -11.05 -0.88 -6.05
CA ASP A 46 -10.48 -0.64 -4.74
C ASP A 46 -8.95 -0.55 -4.80
N PHE A 47 -8.39 0.56 -4.30
CA PHE A 47 -6.96 0.84 -4.34
C PHE A 47 -6.12 -0.18 -3.55
N SER A 48 -6.65 -0.64 -2.42
CA SER A 48 -5.97 -1.58 -1.53
C SER A 48 -5.91 -2.97 -2.14
N LYS A 49 -7.05 -3.48 -2.64
CA LYS A 49 -7.15 -4.76 -3.36
C LYS A 49 -6.29 -4.77 -4.61
N GLN A 50 -6.26 -3.66 -5.36
CA GLN A 50 -5.38 -3.52 -6.52
C GLN A 50 -3.90 -3.62 -6.13
N ASN A 51 -3.46 -2.98 -5.04
CA ASN A 51 -2.06 -3.06 -4.63
C ASN A 51 -1.69 -4.47 -4.15
N ALA A 52 -2.57 -5.12 -3.39
CA ALA A 52 -2.38 -6.51 -2.98
C ALA A 52 -2.29 -7.44 -4.20
N TYR A 53 -3.16 -7.24 -5.21
CA TYR A 53 -3.11 -7.98 -6.47
C TYR A 53 -1.79 -7.78 -7.21
N LEU A 54 -1.30 -6.55 -7.34
CA LEU A 54 -0.02 -6.26 -7.99
C LEU A 54 1.16 -6.90 -7.25
N SER A 55 1.17 -6.81 -5.91
CA SER A 55 2.18 -7.46 -5.07
C SER A 55 2.19 -8.98 -5.28
N GLY A 56 1.02 -9.63 -5.27
CA GLY A 56 0.91 -11.08 -5.48
C GLY A 56 1.34 -11.57 -6.87
N LEU A 57 1.47 -10.68 -7.85
CA LEU A 57 2.00 -10.98 -9.18
C LEU A 57 3.53 -10.81 -9.28
N VAL A 58 4.18 -10.36 -8.21
CA VAL A 58 5.61 -10.12 -8.16
C VAL A 58 6.24 -11.04 -7.12
N THR A 59 7.32 -11.70 -7.50
CA THR A 59 8.09 -12.54 -6.57
C THR A 59 9.43 -11.89 -6.29
N ARG A 60 9.77 -11.71 -5.01
CA ARG A 60 11.08 -11.24 -4.55
C ARG A 60 11.99 -12.44 -4.36
N GLU A 61 13.14 -12.44 -4.99
CA GLU A 61 14.12 -13.51 -4.92
C GLU A 61 15.50 -12.94 -4.54
N ALA A 62 16.27 -13.70 -3.76
CA ALA A 62 17.67 -13.37 -3.52
C ALA A 62 18.47 -13.48 -4.82
N VAL A 63 19.44 -12.58 -5.01
CA VAL A 63 20.32 -12.64 -6.17
C VAL A 63 21.26 -13.84 -6.01
N LYS A 64 21.12 -14.82 -6.92
CA LYS A 64 21.89 -16.08 -6.89
C LYS A 64 23.36 -15.89 -7.22
N GLN A 65 23.71 -14.92 -8.06
CA GLN A 65 25.07 -14.66 -8.50
C GLN A 65 25.32 -13.17 -8.74
N HIS A 66 26.49 -12.71 -8.30
CA HIS A 66 26.99 -11.38 -8.61
C HIS A 66 28.11 -11.48 -9.64
N ARG A 67 28.00 -10.71 -10.73
CA ARG A 67 29.13 -10.51 -11.65
C ARG A 67 30.02 -9.41 -11.06
N PRO A 68 31.31 -9.67 -10.77
CA PRO A 68 32.24 -8.63 -10.36
C PRO A 68 32.28 -7.52 -11.40
N ARG A 69 32.16 -6.26 -10.97
CA ARG A 69 32.28 -5.10 -11.86
C ARG A 69 33.46 -4.25 -11.41
N THR A 70 34.54 -4.27 -12.18
CA THR A 70 35.82 -3.62 -11.86
C THR A 70 35.70 -2.09 -11.67
N ASN A 71 34.65 -1.44 -12.20
CA ASN A 71 34.50 0.03 -12.21
C ASN A 71 33.19 0.58 -11.60
N CYS A 72 32.49 -0.17 -10.75
CA CYS A 72 31.26 0.33 -10.09
C CYS A 72 31.51 0.72 -8.63
N LYS A 73 32.14 1.89 -8.39
CA LYS A 73 32.37 2.39 -7.02
C LYS A 73 31.08 2.83 -6.28
N ASN A 74 30.01 3.17 -7.02
CA ASN A 74 28.82 3.85 -6.47
C ASN A 74 27.57 2.98 -6.34
N ARG A 75 27.61 1.70 -6.70
CA ARG A 75 26.48 0.77 -6.52
C ARG A 75 26.98 -0.57 -6.01
N GLY A 76 26.74 -0.81 -4.72
CA GLY A 76 26.89 -2.14 -4.15
C GLY A 76 26.01 -3.18 -4.86
N PRO A 77 26.34 -4.47 -4.71
CA PRO A 77 25.55 -5.55 -5.29
C PRO A 77 24.09 -5.49 -4.81
N LYS A 78 23.13 -5.65 -5.74
CA LYS A 78 21.70 -5.74 -5.37
C LYS A 78 21.47 -7.08 -4.66
N GLY A 79 21.13 -7.09 -3.38
CA GLY A 79 20.84 -8.35 -2.67
C GLY A 79 19.59 -9.09 -3.19
N VAL A 80 18.67 -8.38 -3.83
CA VAL A 80 17.38 -8.95 -4.28
C VAL A 80 17.03 -8.57 -5.72
N THR A 81 16.28 -9.46 -6.38
CA THR A 81 15.67 -9.27 -7.68
C THR A 81 14.16 -9.49 -7.61
N TYR A 82 13.42 -8.86 -8.52
CA TYR A 82 11.97 -9.00 -8.62
C TYR A 82 11.62 -9.68 -9.93
N GLN A 83 10.85 -10.76 -9.85
CA GLN A 83 10.24 -11.42 -11.01
C GLN A 83 8.80 -10.96 -11.17
N TYR A 84 8.48 -10.41 -12.35
CA TYR A 84 7.13 -9.94 -12.68
C TYR A 84 6.41 -10.99 -13.51
N ARG A 85 5.17 -11.30 -13.14
CA ARG A 85 4.34 -12.31 -13.82
C ARG A 85 2.95 -11.76 -14.10
N ILE A 86 2.33 -12.22 -15.19
CA ILE A 86 0.93 -11.93 -15.50
C ILE A 86 0.20 -13.27 -15.64
N ASN A 87 -0.93 -13.39 -14.94
CA ASN A 87 -1.75 -14.60 -14.97
C ASN A 87 -2.74 -14.52 -16.13
N VAL A 88 -2.58 -15.42 -17.10
CA VAL A 88 -3.48 -15.59 -18.24
C VAL A 88 -4.20 -16.93 -18.06
N GLY A 89 -5.46 -16.88 -17.64
CA GLY A 89 -6.19 -18.06 -17.20
C GLY A 89 -5.51 -18.72 -16.00
N ARG A 90 -5.13 -20.00 -16.13
CA ARG A 90 -4.41 -20.78 -15.10
C ARG A 90 -2.88 -20.69 -15.22
N VAL A 91 -2.36 -20.02 -16.25
CA VAL A 91 -0.92 -19.99 -16.54
C VAL A 91 -0.31 -18.65 -16.17
N SER A 92 0.78 -18.69 -15.41
CA SER A 92 1.54 -17.49 -15.04
C SER A 92 2.69 -17.26 -16.02
N ARG A 93 2.71 -16.12 -16.70
CA ARG A 93 3.71 -15.79 -17.72
C ARG A 93 4.68 -14.74 -17.19
N GLN A 94 5.97 -15.06 -17.17
CA GLN A 94 7.00 -14.12 -16.74
C GLN A 94 7.27 -13.04 -17.80
N VAL A 95 7.23 -11.78 -17.37
CA VAL A 95 7.40 -10.59 -18.21
C VAL A 95 8.51 -9.67 -17.68
N CYS A 96 8.84 -8.62 -18.43
CA CYS A 96 9.70 -7.55 -17.96
C CYS A 96 8.87 -6.55 -17.15
N LYS A 97 9.56 -5.71 -16.37
CA LYS A 97 8.93 -4.69 -15.53
C LYS A 97 8.13 -3.67 -16.34
N VAL A 98 8.68 -3.21 -17.47
CA VAL A 98 8.04 -2.20 -18.34
C VAL A 98 6.70 -2.72 -18.83
N TYR A 99 6.70 -3.90 -19.45
CA TYR A 99 5.48 -4.55 -19.94
C TYR A 99 4.44 -4.77 -18.83
N PHE A 100 4.87 -5.14 -17.63
CA PHE A 100 3.98 -5.29 -16.46
C PHE A 100 3.33 -3.96 -16.06
N LEU A 101 4.11 -2.89 -15.94
CA LEU A 101 3.61 -1.56 -15.57
C LEU A 101 2.65 -1.01 -16.64
N ASP A 102 2.99 -1.20 -17.91
CA ASP A 102 2.17 -0.76 -19.04
C ASP A 102 0.85 -1.56 -19.11
N THR A 103 0.89 -2.87 -18.85
CA THR A 103 -0.31 -3.72 -18.84
C THR A 103 -1.34 -3.25 -17.81
N PHE A 104 -0.90 -2.83 -16.62
CA PHE A 104 -1.83 -2.35 -15.58
C PHE A 104 -1.96 -0.82 -15.53
N VAL A 105 -1.22 -0.10 -16.37
CA VAL A 105 -1.15 1.37 -16.40
C VAL A 105 -0.90 1.95 -15.01
N VAL A 106 0.11 1.39 -14.33
CA VAL A 106 0.52 1.79 -12.98
C VAL A 106 1.92 2.37 -12.98
N SER A 107 2.13 3.39 -12.14
CA SER A 107 3.46 3.98 -12.01
C SER A 107 4.40 3.04 -11.26
N ASN A 108 5.68 3.08 -11.64
CA ASN A 108 6.74 2.37 -10.91
C ASN A 108 6.72 2.71 -9.41
N GLY A 109 6.49 3.97 -9.04
CA GLY A 109 6.42 4.39 -7.64
C GLY A 109 5.26 3.76 -6.86
N ARG A 110 4.09 3.55 -7.49
CA ARG A 110 2.96 2.85 -6.86
C ARG A 110 3.35 1.40 -6.55
N LEU A 111 3.90 0.70 -7.54
CA LEU A 111 4.32 -0.69 -7.37
C LEU A 111 5.44 -0.82 -6.33
N ALA A 112 6.45 0.04 -6.40
CA ALA A 112 7.56 0.02 -5.44
C ALA A 112 7.10 0.24 -3.99
N ARG A 113 6.12 1.11 -3.75
CA ARG A 113 5.55 1.32 -2.41
C ARG A 113 4.76 0.11 -1.92
N ALA A 114 4.00 -0.55 -2.79
CA ALA A 114 3.27 -1.78 -2.45
C ALA A 114 4.26 -2.88 -2.01
N LEU A 115 5.30 -3.13 -2.81
CA LEU A 115 6.34 -4.13 -2.52
C LEU A 115 7.13 -3.79 -1.24
N ARG A 116 7.40 -2.51 -0.97
CA ARG A 116 8.07 -2.09 0.27
C ARG A 116 7.21 -2.34 1.51
N LYS A 117 5.88 -2.21 1.41
CA LYS A 117 5.01 -2.53 2.55
C LYS A 117 5.02 -4.01 2.86
N GLU A 118 4.94 -4.84 1.81
CA GLU A 118 5.06 -6.29 1.92
C GLU A 118 6.39 -6.72 2.56
N GLU A 119 7.50 -6.07 2.18
CA GLU A 119 8.82 -6.26 2.79
C GLU A 119 8.86 -5.91 4.28
N ASN A 120 8.02 -4.96 4.73
CA ASN A 120 7.90 -4.57 6.14
C ASN A 120 6.76 -5.32 6.86
N GLU A 121 6.32 -6.47 6.32
CA GLU A 121 5.25 -7.30 6.89
C GLU A 121 3.90 -6.56 7.04
N ARG A 122 3.66 -5.60 6.14
CA ARG A 122 2.40 -4.83 6.08
C ARG A 122 1.61 -5.18 4.84
N GLU A 123 0.30 -5.04 4.93
CA GLU A 123 -0.55 -5.21 3.77
C GLU A 123 -0.19 -4.16 2.69
N PRO A 124 0.09 -4.57 1.44
CA PRO A 124 0.43 -3.65 0.34
C PRO A 124 -0.61 -2.55 0.12
N GLY A 125 -1.87 -2.88 0.41
CA GLY A 125 -3.01 -2.00 0.30
C GLY A 125 -3.19 -0.99 1.44
N GLU A 126 -2.63 -1.23 2.63
CA GLU A 126 -3.03 -0.51 3.84
C GLU A 126 -2.83 1.01 3.74
N ASP A 127 -3.88 1.80 3.96
CA ASP A 127 -3.72 3.24 4.11
C ASP A 127 -3.27 3.59 5.54
N LEU A 128 -2.09 4.21 5.63
CA LEU A 128 -1.47 4.64 6.88
C LEU A 128 -1.47 6.17 7.05
N ARG A 129 -2.12 6.91 6.14
CA ARG A 129 -2.25 8.36 6.28
C ARG A 129 -3.01 8.68 7.57
N GLY A 130 -2.54 9.69 8.30
CA GLY A 130 -3.14 10.11 9.57
C GLY A 130 -2.97 9.14 10.74
N LYS A 131 -2.45 7.92 10.53
CA LYS A 131 -2.22 6.93 11.60
C LYS A 131 -0.91 7.13 12.35
N LYS A 132 -0.03 8.03 11.90
CA LYS A 132 1.24 8.32 12.59
C LYS A 132 0.95 9.12 13.86
N THR A 133 1.40 8.60 15.00
CA THR A 133 1.42 9.37 16.25
C THR A 133 2.21 10.65 16.06
N PRO A 134 1.61 11.83 16.31
CA PRO A 134 2.32 13.09 16.15
C PRO A 134 3.35 13.25 17.29
N ALA A 135 4.45 13.95 17.00
CA ALA A 135 5.56 14.09 17.95
C ALA A 135 5.16 14.86 19.23
N ASN A 136 4.14 15.71 19.14
CA ASN A 136 3.58 16.47 20.25
C ASN A 136 2.44 15.74 20.98
N LYS A 137 2.23 14.44 20.74
CA LYS A 137 1.22 13.67 21.47
C LYS A 137 1.62 13.58 22.95
N THR A 138 0.72 14.00 23.84
CA THR A 138 0.90 13.85 25.30
C THR A 138 1.14 12.38 25.66
N SER A 139 2.12 12.13 26.53
CA SER A 139 2.44 10.77 26.99
C SER A 139 1.27 10.16 27.77
N GLU A 140 1.14 8.83 27.70
CA GLU A 140 0.10 8.13 28.45
C GLU A 140 0.27 8.31 29.97
N GLU A 141 1.51 8.43 30.43
CA GLU A 141 1.83 8.74 31.82
C GLU A 141 1.24 10.09 32.26
N ASN A 142 1.41 11.14 31.46
CA ASN A 142 0.84 12.45 31.78
C ASN A 142 -0.70 12.42 31.69
N LEU A 143 -1.27 11.67 30.75
CA LEU A 143 -2.71 11.46 30.69
C LEU A 143 -3.24 10.75 31.95
N ASN A 144 -2.52 9.74 32.45
CA ASN A 144 -2.87 9.05 33.69
C ASN A 144 -2.78 9.98 34.90
N ARG A 145 -1.70 10.78 35.03
CA ARG A 145 -1.58 11.79 36.10
C ARG A 145 -2.76 12.75 36.13
N VAL A 146 -3.21 13.21 34.95
CA VAL A 146 -4.40 14.07 34.84
C VAL A 146 -5.67 13.33 35.25
N ARG A 147 -5.86 12.07 34.80
CA ARG A 147 -7.03 11.25 35.19
C ARG A 147 -7.06 11.01 36.70
N ASP A 148 -5.94 10.65 37.30
CA ASP A 148 -5.82 10.40 38.74
C ASP A 148 -6.09 11.67 39.54
N HIS A 149 -5.58 12.82 39.08
CA HIS A 149 -5.88 14.11 39.67
C HIS A 149 -7.39 14.44 39.60
N ILE A 150 -8.02 14.27 38.44
CA ILE A 150 -9.47 14.48 38.29
C ILE A 150 -10.26 13.55 39.22
N ASN A 151 -9.87 12.29 39.33
CA ASN A 151 -10.54 11.30 40.19
C ASN A 151 -10.23 11.48 41.68
N SER A 152 -9.20 12.24 42.04
CA SER A 152 -8.91 12.58 43.44
C SER A 152 -9.95 13.51 44.06
N PHE A 153 -10.69 14.26 43.23
CA PHE A 153 -11.82 15.06 43.68
C PHE A 153 -13.05 14.17 43.87
N ALA A 154 -13.68 14.27 45.04
CA ALA A 154 -14.94 13.57 45.31
C ALA A 154 -15.99 14.00 44.28
N ARG A 155 -16.63 13.02 43.64
CA ARG A 155 -17.72 13.31 42.70
C ARG A 155 -18.95 13.73 43.49
N TYR A 156 -19.31 14.99 43.33
CA TYR A 156 -20.49 15.56 43.95
C TYR A 156 -21.73 15.20 43.12
N ASP A 157 -22.55 14.28 43.60
CA ASP A 157 -23.84 13.96 42.97
C ASP A 157 -24.90 14.95 43.47
N ILE A 158 -25.14 15.99 42.66
CA ILE A 158 -26.15 17.05 42.91
C ILE A 158 -27.56 16.51 43.15
N HIS A 159 -27.81 15.22 42.88
CA HIS A 159 -29.10 14.57 43.06
C HIS A 159 -29.53 14.40 44.54
N TYR A 160 -28.61 14.29 45.50
CA TYR A 160 -28.95 13.93 46.90
C TYR A 160 -29.05 15.12 47.88
N GLN A 161 -28.80 16.36 47.45
CA GLN A 161 -28.72 17.49 48.39
C GLN A 161 -30.05 18.20 48.70
N GLN A 162 -31.19 17.73 48.21
CA GLN A 162 -32.48 18.40 48.49
C GLN A 162 -33.17 17.97 49.79
N ASN A 163 -32.62 17.04 50.60
CA ASN A 163 -33.37 16.47 51.74
C ASN A 163 -32.63 16.41 53.09
N LEU A 164 -31.73 17.36 53.39
CA LEU A 164 -31.35 17.63 54.79
C LEU A 164 -32.13 18.86 55.26
N LYS A 165 -33.44 18.66 55.50
CA LYS A 165 -34.20 19.58 56.33
C LYS A 165 -33.76 19.37 57.77
N GLU A 166 -33.15 20.39 58.36
CA GLU A 166 -32.82 20.48 59.78
C GLU A 166 -34.03 20.05 60.62
N SER A 167 -33.81 19.09 61.51
CA SER A 167 -34.80 18.61 62.47
C SER A 167 -34.34 19.04 63.86
N PHE A 168 -35.01 20.09 64.36
CA PHE A 168 -35.13 20.59 65.75
C PHE A 168 -33.86 20.90 66.55
#